data_AF-A0A941D0P5-F1
#
_entry.id   AF-A0A941D0P5-F1
#
_cell.length_a   1.000
_cell.length_b   1.000
_cell.length_c   1.000
_cell.angle_alpha   90.00
_cell.angle_beta   90.00
_cell.angle_gamma   90.00
#
_symmetry.space_group_name_H-M   'P 1'
#
loop_
_entity.id
_entity.type
_entity.pdbx_description
1 polymer ?
#
loop_
_entity_poly.entity_id
_entity_poly.type
_entity_poly.pdbx_seq_one_letter_code
_entity_poly.pdbx_strand_id
1 'polypeptide(L)'
;MSRLKPLRTSLLVCVCGAAMLSGCAISNPFVTAAVNPASPIAAEVAAKARASHDYPTFADIPPVPADVRPLPAFGRAASDLQVAGAELVRDTAPSTWTLTGTDAFAGRARDIAGPEATGPDSTTAATEAFAKAQRARATPPPSPR
;
A
#
# COMPACT_ATOMS: atom_id res chain seq x y z
N MET A 1 20.95 66.96 -51.05
CA MET A 1 20.19 65.83 -51.66
C MET A 1 21.14 64.63 -51.66
N SER A 2 20.91 63.45 -51.11
CA SER A 2 19.82 62.85 -50.35
C SER A 2 20.43 61.62 -49.66
N ARG A 3 20.18 61.43 -48.35
CA ARG A 3 20.68 60.28 -47.58
C ARG A 3 19.91 59.01 -48.00
N LEU A 4 20.61 57.99 -48.53
CA LEU A 4 20.03 56.67 -48.84
C LEU A 4 19.66 55.96 -47.52
N LYS A 5 18.37 55.68 -47.36
CA LYS A 5 17.72 55.18 -46.14
C LYS A 5 17.87 53.65 -45.94
N PRO A 6 17.93 53.19 -44.67
CA PRO A 6 18.14 51.80 -44.24
C PRO A 6 16.85 50.96 -44.30
N LEU A 7 16.20 50.88 -45.47
CA LEU A 7 14.86 50.28 -45.60
C LEU A 7 14.88 48.77 -45.86
N ARG A 8 16.02 48.21 -46.30
CA ARG A 8 16.12 46.80 -46.71
C ARG A 8 16.37 45.82 -45.57
N THR A 9 17.01 46.27 -44.49
CA THR A 9 17.34 45.44 -43.32
C THR A 9 16.18 45.25 -42.35
N SER A 10 15.19 46.15 -42.35
CA SER A 10 14.03 46.08 -41.45
C SER A 10 12.96 45.08 -41.91
N LEU A 11 12.84 44.84 -43.22
CA LEU A 11 11.84 43.92 -43.78
C LEU A 11 12.21 42.44 -43.55
N LEU A 12 13.49 42.10 -43.55
CA LEU A 12 13.95 40.71 -43.39
C LEU A 12 13.76 40.19 -41.95
N VAL A 13 13.91 41.07 -40.96
CA VAL A 13 13.74 40.74 -39.52
C VAL A 13 12.27 40.50 -39.17
N CYS A 14 11.34 41.21 -39.82
CA CYS A 14 9.92 41.08 -39.54
C CYS A 14 9.31 39.77 -40.08
N VAL A 15 9.83 39.24 -41.20
CA VAL A 15 9.35 37.99 -41.81
C VAL A 15 9.86 36.76 -41.05
N CYS A 16 11.11 36.78 -40.56
CA CYS A 16 11.63 35.68 -39.72
C CYS A 16 11.00 35.65 -38.31
N GLY A 17 10.65 36.81 -37.74
CA GLY A 17 9.97 36.88 -36.43
C GLY A 17 8.55 36.32 -36.45
N ALA A 18 7.79 36.54 -37.53
CA ALA A 18 6.42 36.04 -37.66
C ALA A 18 6.35 34.52 -37.89
N ALA A 19 7.38 33.91 -38.48
CA ALA A 19 7.44 32.48 -38.73
C ALA A 19 7.74 31.64 -37.47
N MET A 20 8.35 32.23 -36.42
CA MET A 20 8.62 31.52 -35.16
C MET A 20 7.47 31.57 -34.16
N LEU A 21 6.51 32.49 -34.32
CA LEU A 21 5.33 32.60 -33.45
C LEU A 21 4.15 31.74 -33.92
N SER A 22 4.14 31.25 -35.17
CA SER A 22 3.08 30.37 -35.68
C SER A 22 3.21 28.92 -35.20
N GLY A 23 4.39 28.52 -34.69
CA GLY A 23 4.64 27.16 -34.19
C GLY A 23 3.82 26.78 -32.95
N CYS A 24 3.35 27.76 -32.17
CA CYS A 24 2.53 27.50 -30.97
C CYS A 24 1.02 27.50 -31.22
N ALA A 25 0.55 27.85 -32.43
CA ALA A 25 -0.88 27.89 -32.76
C ALA A 25 -1.36 26.65 -33.55
N ILE A 26 -0.44 25.84 -34.09
CA ILE A 26 -0.79 24.74 -35.02
C ILE A 26 -1.15 23.45 -34.27
N SER A 27 -0.64 23.23 -33.07
CA SER A 27 -1.00 22.11 -32.22
C SER A 27 -1.74 22.62 -30.99
N ASN A 28 -3.05 22.82 -31.09
CA ASN A 28 -3.87 22.98 -29.90
C ASN A 28 -4.09 21.57 -29.31
N PRO A 29 -3.41 21.19 -28.20
CA PRO A 29 -3.55 19.86 -27.61
C PRO A 29 -4.93 19.63 -26.99
N PHE A 30 -5.78 20.67 -26.97
CA PHE A 30 -7.16 20.63 -26.48
C PHE A 30 -8.19 20.54 -27.62
N VAL A 31 -7.77 20.26 -28.87
CA VAL A 31 -8.73 19.96 -29.93
C VAL A 31 -9.39 18.62 -29.63
N THR A 32 -10.69 18.66 -29.41
CA THR A 32 -11.52 17.46 -29.25
C THR A 32 -11.39 16.58 -30.49
N ALA A 33 -11.03 15.30 -30.31
CA ALA A 33 -10.94 14.34 -31.40
C ALA A 33 -12.29 14.21 -32.13
N ALA A 34 -12.25 14.19 -33.46
CA ALA A 34 -13.45 14.01 -34.27
C ALA A 34 -14.05 12.62 -34.02
N VAL A 35 -15.37 12.57 -33.78
CA VAL A 35 -16.09 11.30 -33.62
C VAL A 35 -16.11 10.57 -34.97
N ASN A 36 -15.60 9.33 -35.00
CA ASN A 36 -15.63 8.51 -36.21
C ASN A 36 -17.08 8.16 -36.59
N PRO A 37 -17.58 8.58 -37.76
CA PRO A 37 -18.97 8.34 -38.18
C PRO A 37 -19.28 6.87 -38.49
N ALA A 38 -18.26 6.03 -38.74
CA ALA A 38 -18.44 4.59 -38.96
C ALA A 38 -18.62 3.79 -37.66
N SER A 39 -18.53 4.44 -36.50
CA SER A 39 -18.70 3.78 -35.21
C SER A 39 -20.18 3.51 -34.91
N PRO A 40 -20.55 2.31 -34.43
CA PRO A 40 -21.94 1.99 -34.06
C PRO A 40 -22.45 2.86 -32.90
N ILE A 41 -21.56 3.50 -32.14
CA ILE A 41 -21.91 4.40 -31.02
C ILE A 41 -21.74 5.89 -31.38
N ALA A 42 -21.47 6.24 -32.64
CA ALA A 42 -21.20 7.62 -33.04
C ALA A 42 -22.32 8.59 -32.67
N ALA A 43 -23.58 8.16 -32.83
CA ALA A 43 -24.75 8.96 -32.47
C ALA A 43 -24.85 9.22 -30.96
N GLU A 44 -24.56 8.21 -30.13
CA GLU A 44 -24.59 8.33 -28.68
C GLU A 44 -23.46 9.23 -28.16
N VAL A 45 -22.25 9.06 -28.70
CA VAL A 45 -21.10 9.91 -28.36
C VAL A 45 -21.38 11.36 -28.74
N ALA A 46 -21.94 11.60 -29.94
CA ALA A 46 -22.30 12.94 -30.37
C ALA A 46 -23.43 13.55 -29.50
N ALA A 47 -24.38 12.75 -29.05
CA ALA A 47 -25.44 13.20 -28.14
C ALA A 47 -24.88 13.57 -26.76
N LYS A 48 -24.01 12.75 -26.17
CA LYS A 48 -23.36 13.04 -24.88
C LYS A 48 -22.38 14.21 -24.95
N ALA A 49 -21.60 14.31 -26.04
CA ALA A 49 -20.65 15.41 -26.22
C ALA A 49 -21.33 16.78 -26.39
N ARG A 50 -22.59 16.80 -26.86
CA ARG A 50 -23.38 18.03 -27.03
C ARG A 50 -24.31 18.31 -25.85
N ALA A 51 -24.49 17.36 -24.94
CA ALA A 51 -25.32 17.55 -23.77
C ALA A 51 -24.64 18.57 -22.84
N SER A 52 -25.34 19.66 -22.54
CA SER A 52 -24.90 20.59 -21.50
C SER A 52 -25.13 19.91 -20.14
N HIS A 53 -24.05 19.68 -19.41
CA HIS A 53 -24.08 19.20 -18.04
C HIS A 53 -23.62 20.33 -17.13
N ASP A 54 -24.26 20.43 -15.96
CA ASP A 54 -23.74 21.26 -14.88
C ASP A 54 -22.51 20.55 -14.31
N TYR A 55 -21.33 21.03 -14.71
CA TYR A 55 -20.07 20.54 -14.17
C TYR A 55 -19.72 21.33 -12.91
N PRO A 56 -19.26 20.65 -11.85
CA PRO A 56 -18.70 21.35 -10.71
C PRO A 56 -17.52 22.19 -11.18
N THR A 57 -17.53 23.43 -10.72
CA THR A 57 -16.45 24.40 -10.88
C THR A 57 -15.43 24.23 -9.76
N PHE A 58 -14.29 24.91 -9.89
CA PHE A 58 -13.33 24.98 -8.78
C PHE A 58 -13.91 25.62 -7.51
N ALA A 59 -15.01 26.38 -7.61
CA ALA A 59 -15.71 26.93 -6.45
C ALA A 59 -16.54 25.88 -5.70
N ASP A 60 -16.88 24.77 -6.34
CA ASP A 60 -17.62 23.66 -5.73
C ASP A 60 -16.71 22.71 -4.93
N ILE A 61 -15.39 22.97 -4.93
CA ILE A 61 -14.44 22.25 -4.09
C ILE A 61 -14.70 22.67 -2.63
N PRO A 62 -15.04 21.72 -1.73
CA PRO A 62 -15.27 22.05 -0.34
C PRO A 62 -13.98 22.61 0.29
N PRO A 63 -14.09 23.50 1.29
CA PRO A 63 -12.93 24.02 2.00
C PRO A 63 -12.17 22.88 2.69
N VAL A 64 -10.87 23.06 2.85
CA VAL A 64 -10.03 22.09 3.57
C VAL A 64 -10.60 21.88 4.98
N PRO A 65 -10.83 20.62 5.40
CA PRO A 65 -11.31 20.34 6.74
C PRO A 65 -10.38 20.93 7.81
N ALA A 66 -10.96 21.54 8.85
CA ALA A 66 -10.19 22.19 9.91
C ALA A 66 -9.59 21.19 10.92
N ASP A 67 -10.05 19.94 10.89
CA ASP A 67 -9.64 18.83 11.76
C ASP A 67 -8.46 18.02 11.21
N VAL A 68 -7.78 18.54 10.17
CA VAL A 68 -6.58 17.90 9.64
C VAL A 68 -5.40 18.16 10.58
N ARG A 69 -4.65 17.09 10.87
CA ARG A 69 -3.41 17.18 11.65
C ARG A 69 -2.46 18.22 11.02
N PRO A 70 -1.95 19.20 11.79
CA PRO A 70 -1.02 20.18 11.26
C PRO A 70 0.34 19.53 10.93
N LEU A 71 1.00 20.03 9.88
CA LEU A 71 2.23 19.43 9.34
C LEU A 71 3.33 19.18 10.42
N PRO A 72 3.60 20.11 11.35
CA PRO A 72 4.61 19.89 12.40
C PRO A 72 4.26 18.75 13.38
N ALA A 73 2.97 18.43 13.55
CA ALA A 73 2.55 17.37 14.46
C ALA A 73 2.92 15.97 13.95
N PHE A 74 3.11 15.78 12.64
CA PHE A 74 3.66 14.53 12.10
C PHE A 74 5.10 14.31 12.54
N GLY A 75 5.94 15.35 12.48
CA GLY A 75 7.34 15.26 12.91
C GLY A 75 7.47 14.98 14.40
N ARG A 76 6.64 15.62 15.24
CA ARG A 76 6.58 15.34 16.68
C ARG A 76 6.17 13.90 16.95
N ALA A 77 5.07 13.43 16.35
CA ALA A 77 4.61 12.05 16.53
C ALA A 77 5.67 11.02 16.08
N ALA A 78 6.40 11.28 15.01
CA ALA A 78 7.49 10.42 14.56
C ALA A 78 8.66 10.40 15.57
N SER A 79 9.03 11.56 16.12
CA SER A 79 10.05 11.65 17.17
C SER A 79 9.62 10.90 18.43
N ASP A 80 8.37 11.05 18.87
CA ASP A 80 7.83 10.38 20.05
C ASP A 80 7.86 8.85 19.88
N LEU A 81 7.49 8.36 18.69
CA LEU A 81 7.56 6.94 18.35
C LEU A 81 8.99 6.39 18.38
N GLN A 82 9.97 7.15 17.91
CA GLN A 82 11.38 6.74 17.97
C GLN A 82 11.88 6.64 19.40
N VAL A 83 11.52 7.59 20.26
CA VAL A 83 11.86 7.57 21.68
C VAL A 83 11.22 6.36 22.37
N ALA A 84 9.91 6.16 22.18
CA ALA A 84 9.19 5.02 22.77
C ALA A 84 9.74 3.67 22.27
N GLY A 85 10.13 3.58 20.99
CA GLY A 85 10.76 2.38 20.45
C GLY A 85 12.13 2.09 21.09
N ALA A 86 12.95 3.13 21.30
CA ALA A 86 14.24 2.99 21.96
C ALA A 86 14.09 2.60 23.44
N GLU A 87 13.06 3.09 24.12
CA GLU A 87 12.69 2.69 25.48
C GLU A 87 12.25 1.23 25.51
N LEU A 88 11.34 0.82 24.63
CA LEU A 88 10.88 -0.57 24.54
C LEU A 88 12.04 -1.54 24.34
N VAL A 89 12.97 -1.25 23.42
CA VAL A 89 14.15 -2.10 23.18
C VAL A 89 15.01 -2.24 24.44
N ARG A 90 15.19 -1.16 25.20
CA ARG A 90 15.95 -1.17 26.45
C ARG A 90 15.25 -2.04 27.50
N ASP A 91 13.94 -1.88 27.63
CA ASP A 91 13.14 -2.55 28.66
C ASP A 91 12.90 -4.03 28.35
N THR A 92 12.97 -4.43 27.08
CA THR A 92 12.90 -5.82 26.64
C THR A 92 14.27 -6.45 26.38
N ALA A 93 15.37 -5.81 26.80
CA ALA A 93 16.69 -6.40 26.66
C ALA A 93 16.75 -7.76 27.38
N PRO A 94 17.50 -8.76 26.86
CA PRO A 94 17.55 -10.09 27.49
C PRO A 94 17.97 -10.09 28.97
N SER A 95 18.68 -9.05 29.41
CA SER A 95 19.13 -8.87 30.79
C SER A 95 18.10 -8.22 31.73
N THR A 96 16.99 -7.68 31.23
CA THR A 96 15.95 -7.05 32.07
C THR A 96 14.87 -8.03 32.55
N TRP A 97 14.80 -9.22 31.96
CA TRP A 97 13.86 -10.28 32.34
C TRP A 97 14.63 -11.41 33.02
N THR A 98 14.44 -11.56 34.33
CA THR A 98 14.92 -12.73 35.09
C THR A 98 13.73 -13.59 35.49
N LEU A 99 13.81 -14.89 35.20
CA LEU A 99 12.84 -15.86 35.68
C LEU A 99 13.26 -16.33 37.08
N THR A 100 12.61 -15.80 38.12
CA THR A 100 12.85 -16.21 39.52
C THR A 100 11.87 -17.29 39.96
N GLY A 101 12.30 -18.21 40.81
CA GLY A 101 11.41 -19.21 41.41
C GLY A 101 11.04 -20.37 40.48
N THR A 102 11.77 -20.54 39.37
CA THR A 102 11.58 -21.62 38.40
C THR A 102 11.67 -23.00 39.06
N ASP A 103 12.61 -23.18 40.00
CA ASP A 103 12.76 -24.43 40.74
C ASP A 103 11.57 -24.73 41.65
N ALA A 104 11.04 -23.71 42.33
CA ALA A 104 9.87 -23.86 43.18
C ALA A 104 8.60 -24.14 42.36
N PHE A 105 8.47 -23.50 41.20
CA PHE A 105 7.41 -23.81 40.23
C PHE A 105 7.52 -25.24 39.71
N ALA A 106 8.72 -25.65 39.28
CA ALA A 106 8.97 -27.01 38.80
C ALA A 106 8.75 -28.06 39.90
N GLY A 107 9.13 -27.76 41.14
CA GLY A 107 8.86 -28.59 42.32
C GLY A 107 7.37 -28.84 42.50
N ARG A 108 6.56 -27.78 42.57
CA ARG A 108 5.10 -27.89 42.66
C ARG A 108 4.50 -28.66 41.48
N ALA A 109 5.02 -28.45 40.28
CA ALA A 109 4.55 -29.18 39.09
C ALA A 109 4.82 -30.67 39.20
N ARG A 110 6.00 -31.08 39.70
CA ARG A 110 6.32 -32.49 39.96
C ARG A 110 5.45 -33.07 41.08
N ASP A 111 5.21 -32.32 42.14
CA ASP A 111 4.34 -32.76 43.24
C ASP A 111 2.90 -33.03 42.77
N ILE A 112 2.38 -32.17 41.88
CA ILE A 112 1.05 -32.34 41.26
C ILE A 112 1.05 -33.52 40.28
N ALA A 113 2.08 -33.65 39.45
CA ALA A 113 2.18 -34.71 38.46
C ALA A 113 2.31 -36.10 39.10
N GLY A 114 2.80 -36.17 40.33
CA GLY A 114 3.07 -37.43 41.03
C GLY A 114 4.36 -38.09 40.56
N PRO A 115 4.63 -39.33 41.01
CA PRO A 115 5.86 -40.04 40.68
C PRO A 115 6.03 -40.15 39.16
N GLU A 116 7.23 -39.80 38.67
CA GLU A 116 7.60 -40.07 37.30
C GLU A 116 7.50 -41.58 37.05
N ALA A 117 6.89 -41.99 35.94
CA ALA A 117 6.71 -43.40 35.63
C ALA A 117 8.09 -44.04 35.37
N THR A 118 8.72 -44.58 36.40
CA THR A 118 10.01 -45.29 36.32
C THR A 118 9.89 -46.72 35.77
N GLY A 119 8.84 -46.99 35.01
CA GLY A 119 8.70 -48.26 34.32
C GLY A 119 9.62 -48.30 33.09
N PRO A 120 10.07 -49.48 32.64
CA PRO A 120 10.49 -49.58 31.25
C PRO A 120 9.34 -49.07 30.37
N ASP A 121 9.67 -48.50 29.20
CA ASP A 121 8.67 -48.33 28.13
C ASP A 121 7.80 -49.58 28.13
N SER A 122 6.48 -49.41 28.19
CA SER A 122 5.57 -50.54 28.31
C SER A 122 5.59 -51.33 27.01
N THR A 123 6.61 -52.17 26.88
CA THR A 123 6.90 -53.11 25.80
C THR A 123 6.36 -54.49 26.14
N THR A 124 5.58 -54.57 27.22
CA THR A 124 4.88 -55.79 27.60
C THR A 124 3.99 -56.24 26.46
N ALA A 125 3.87 -57.55 26.26
CA ALA A 125 2.97 -58.12 25.26
C ALA A 125 1.52 -57.59 25.40
N ALA A 126 1.12 -57.22 26.63
CA ALA A 126 -0.18 -56.60 26.91
C ALA A 126 -0.32 -55.21 26.26
N THR A 127 0.73 -54.38 26.27
CA THR A 127 0.70 -53.06 25.65
C THR A 127 0.73 -53.13 24.12
N GLU A 128 1.51 -54.05 23.56
CA GLU A 128 1.48 -54.29 22.11
C GLU A 128 0.12 -54.83 21.65
N ALA A 129 -0.50 -55.73 22.42
CA ALA A 129 -1.85 -56.22 22.15
C ALA A 129 -2.89 -55.09 22.21
N PHE A 130 -2.82 -54.20 23.21
CA PHE A 130 -3.68 -53.04 23.33
C PHE A 130 -3.48 -52.06 22.15
N ALA A 131 -2.23 -51.71 21.84
CA ALA A 131 -1.90 -50.82 20.72
C ALA A 131 -2.37 -51.40 19.39
N LYS A 132 -2.23 -52.72 19.17
CA LYS A 132 -2.77 -53.42 18.00
C LYS A 132 -4.30 -53.35 17.95
N ALA A 133 -4.99 -53.56 19.07
CA ALA A 133 -6.44 -53.44 19.14
C ALA A 133 -6.93 -52.03 18.81
N GLN A 134 -6.22 -50.99 19.27
CA GLN A 134 -6.54 -49.60 18.95
C GLN A 134 -6.33 -49.29 17.45
N ARG A 135 -5.23 -49.75 16.86
CA ARG A 135 -4.97 -49.59 15.41
C ARG A 135 -6.02 -50.29 14.55
N ALA A 136 -6.48 -51.47 14.96
CA ALA A 136 -7.53 -52.21 14.26
C ALA A 136 -8.91 -51.51 14.30
N ARG A 137 -9.16 -50.70 15.33
CA ARG A 137 -10.40 -49.90 15.47
C ARG A 137 -10.33 -48.55 14.79
N ALA A 138 -9.13 -48.05 14.50
CA ALA A 138 -8.95 -46.76 13.86
C ALA A 138 -9.34 -46.84 12.39
N THR A 139 -10.21 -45.94 11.93
CA THR A 139 -10.51 -45.77 10.50
C THR A 139 -9.31 -45.10 9.83
N PRO A 140 -8.71 -45.71 8.78
CA PRO A 140 -7.60 -45.09 8.07
C PRO A 140 -8.00 -43.74 7.46
N PRO A 141 -7.09 -42.75 7.40
CA PRO A 141 -7.35 -41.53 6.67
C PRO A 141 -7.58 -41.84 5.18
N PRO A 142 -8.42 -41.06 4.48
CA PRO A 142 -8.66 -41.25 3.05
C PRO A 142 -7.34 -41.11 2.26
N SER A 143 -7.18 -41.90 1.19
CA SER A 143 -6.00 -41.81 0.33
C SER A 143 -5.92 -40.43 -0.34
N PRO A 144 -4.72 -39.82 -0.43
CA PRO A 144 -4.53 -38.60 -1.22
C PRO A 144 -4.97 -38.81 -2.66
N ARG A 145 -5.63 -37.80 -3.26
CA ARG A 145 -5.96 -37.75 -4.69
C ARG A 145 -4.77 -37.26 -5.50
#